data_AF-D8Q3C7-F1
#
_entry.id   AF-D8Q3C7-F1
#
_cell.length_a   1.000
_cell.length_b   1.000
_cell.length_c   1.000
_cell.angle_alpha   90.00
_cell.angle_beta   90.00
_cell.angle_gamma   90.00
#
_symmetry.space_group_name_H-M   'P 1'
#
loop_
_entity.id
_entity.type
_entity.pdbx_description
1 polymer ?
#
loop_
_entity_poly.entity_id
_entity_poly.type
_entity_poly.pdbx_seq_one_letter_code
_entity_poly.pdbx_strand_id
1 'polypeptide(L)'
;QGSRRIKTEFLVQMNGVGHDDTGVLVLGATNIPWQLDNAIKRRFEKRIYIPLPGVEARRQMFQLNVGTTPCQLTAADYKLLADKTDGYSGSDISIVVRDALMQPVRKVIGATHFKRVNAPLTDEMKMKWTPCSPGDPEAVEKSWSDIESDELEEPPLKLNDFLKSLSTVRPTVTQDDIRKHDEWTKESGESA
;
A
#
# COMPACT_ATOMS: atom_id res chain seq x y z
N GLN A 1 -11.57 -36.64 -2.53
CA GLN A 1 -12.71 -36.82 -3.47
C GLN A 1 -13.64 -35.60 -3.56
N GLY A 2 -13.80 -34.77 -2.51
CA GLY A 2 -14.68 -33.58 -2.53
C GLY A 2 -14.28 -32.48 -3.54
N SER A 3 -12.98 -32.18 -3.69
CA SER A 3 -12.50 -31.14 -4.62
C SER A 3 -12.90 -31.36 -6.09
N ARG A 4 -12.91 -32.63 -6.55
CA ARG A 4 -13.33 -32.95 -7.93
C ARG A 4 -14.84 -32.70 -8.14
N ARG A 5 -15.68 -33.00 -7.14
CA ARG A 5 -17.13 -32.75 -7.19
C ARG A 5 -17.45 -31.26 -7.21
N ILE A 6 -16.77 -30.47 -6.34
CA ILE A 6 -16.93 -29.01 -6.29
C ILE A 6 -16.53 -28.38 -7.64
N LYS A 7 -15.43 -28.85 -8.24
CA LYS A 7 -15.00 -28.38 -9.56
C LYS A 7 -16.04 -28.67 -10.65
N THR A 8 -16.58 -29.88 -10.68
CA THR A 8 -17.61 -30.25 -11.65
C THR A 8 -18.86 -29.39 -11.49
N GLU A 9 -19.33 -29.21 -10.25
CA GLU A 9 -20.52 -28.40 -9.98
C GLU A 9 -20.32 -26.94 -10.43
N PHE A 10 -19.18 -26.34 -10.06
CA PHE A 10 -18.84 -24.99 -10.48
C PHE A 10 -18.83 -24.82 -12.01
N LEU A 11 -18.23 -25.77 -12.73
CA LEU A 11 -18.18 -25.74 -14.21
C LEU A 11 -19.54 -25.97 -14.86
N VAL A 12 -20.44 -26.74 -14.23
CA VAL A 12 -21.82 -26.93 -14.71
C VAL A 12 -22.59 -25.62 -14.60
N GLN A 13 -22.49 -24.93 -13.45
CA GLN A 13 -23.15 -23.64 -13.26
C GLN A 13 -22.61 -22.57 -14.23
N MET A 14 -21.30 -22.54 -14.50
CA MET A 14 -20.73 -21.62 -15.51
C MET A 14 -21.27 -21.82 -16.93
N ASN A 15 -21.69 -23.03 -17.31
CA ASN A 15 -22.33 -23.26 -18.61
C ASN A 15 -23.79 -22.77 -18.63
N GLY A 16 -24.46 -22.82 -17.47
CA GLY A 16 -25.86 -22.43 -17.33
C GLY A 16 -26.09 -20.94 -17.54
N VAL A 17 -25.11 -20.11 -17.16
CA VAL A 17 -25.18 -18.63 -17.10
C VAL A 17 -25.20 -17.93 -18.48
N GLY A 18 -24.96 -18.65 -19.58
CA GLY A 18 -24.92 -18.07 -20.94
C GLY A 18 -26.22 -18.16 -21.75
N HIS A 19 -27.28 -18.75 -21.19
CA HIS A 19 -28.53 -19.04 -21.93
C HIS A 19 -29.72 -18.17 -21.49
N ASP A 20 -29.51 -17.31 -20.50
CA ASP A 20 -30.51 -16.54 -19.78
C ASP A 20 -30.10 -15.06 -19.75
N ASP A 21 -31.05 -14.17 -20.09
CA ASP A 21 -30.87 -12.71 -20.23
C ASP A 21 -30.50 -11.98 -18.93
N THR A 22 -30.26 -12.73 -17.84
CA THR A 22 -29.88 -12.22 -16.51
C THR A 22 -28.44 -11.73 -16.40
N GLY A 23 -27.61 -11.89 -17.45
CA GLY A 23 -26.36 -11.14 -17.63
C GLY A 23 -25.38 -11.22 -16.45
N VAL A 24 -25.10 -12.41 -15.94
CA VAL A 24 -24.17 -12.58 -14.80
C VAL A 24 -22.71 -12.57 -15.30
N LEU A 25 -21.89 -11.66 -14.75
CA LEU A 25 -20.45 -11.59 -15.01
C LEU A 25 -19.66 -12.36 -13.93
N VAL A 26 -18.81 -13.29 -14.37
CA VAL A 26 -17.91 -14.04 -13.48
C VAL A 26 -16.49 -13.49 -13.58
N LEU A 27 -15.95 -12.97 -12.47
CA LEU A 27 -14.56 -12.52 -12.36
C LEU A 27 -13.74 -13.49 -11.50
N GLY A 28 -12.59 -13.92 -12.02
CA GLY A 28 -11.63 -14.75 -11.30
C GLY A 28 -10.27 -14.07 -11.20
N ALA A 29 -9.61 -14.19 -10.05
CA ALA A 29 -8.26 -13.66 -9.82
C ALA A 29 -7.31 -14.79 -9.37
N THR A 30 -6.10 -14.82 -9.91
CA THR A 30 -5.07 -15.82 -9.56
C THR A 30 -3.66 -15.28 -9.77
N ASN A 31 -2.75 -15.61 -8.84
CA ASN A 31 -1.32 -15.33 -8.97
C ASN A 31 -0.53 -16.52 -9.57
N ILE A 32 -1.21 -17.64 -9.87
CA ILE A 32 -0.59 -18.89 -10.34
C ILE A 32 -1.38 -19.50 -11.51
N PRO A 33 -1.56 -18.77 -12.62
CA PRO A 33 -2.47 -19.17 -13.70
C PRO A 33 -2.04 -20.47 -14.43
N TRP A 34 -0.76 -20.82 -14.41
CA TRP A 34 -0.25 -22.08 -14.97
C TRP A 34 -0.79 -23.33 -14.24
N GLN A 35 -1.13 -23.22 -12.94
CA GLN A 35 -1.69 -24.35 -12.16
C GLN A 35 -3.18 -24.58 -12.41
N LEU A 36 -3.87 -23.67 -13.11
CA LEU A 36 -5.27 -23.87 -13.47
C LEU A 36 -5.41 -25.01 -14.47
N ASP A 37 -6.44 -25.84 -14.27
CA ASP A 37 -6.72 -26.93 -15.17
C ASP A 37 -7.30 -26.44 -16.51
N ASN A 38 -7.16 -27.27 -17.55
CA ASN A 38 -7.60 -26.90 -18.89
C ASN A 38 -9.12 -26.70 -18.99
N ALA A 39 -9.90 -27.31 -18.09
CA ALA A 39 -11.35 -27.17 -18.08
C ALA A 39 -11.77 -25.76 -17.63
N ILE A 40 -11.18 -25.25 -16.55
CA ILE A 40 -11.41 -23.88 -16.07
C ILE A 40 -10.85 -22.86 -17.06
N LYS A 41 -9.64 -23.09 -17.58
CA LYS A 41 -9.05 -22.18 -18.60
C LYS A 41 -9.98 -21.97 -19.79
N ARG A 42 -10.66 -23.02 -20.28
CA ARG A 42 -11.62 -22.93 -21.40
C ARG A 42 -12.92 -22.17 -21.07
N ARG A 43 -13.25 -21.97 -19.79
CA ARG A 43 -14.45 -21.24 -19.35
C ARG A 43 -14.18 -19.78 -18.99
N PHE A 44 -12.91 -19.42 -18.77
CA PHE A 44 -12.46 -18.04 -18.71
C PHE A 44 -11.85 -17.65 -20.06
N GLU A 45 -12.73 -17.30 -20.99
CA GLU A 45 -12.37 -16.93 -22.37
C GLU A 45 -11.54 -15.65 -22.40
N LYS A 46 -11.97 -14.62 -21.65
CA LYS A 46 -11.22 -13.37 -21.49
C LYS A 46 -10.25 -13.47 -20.32
N ARG A 47 -8.98 -13.19 -20.59
CA ARG A 47 -7.87 -13.25 -19.64
C ARG A 47 -7.09 -11.96 -19.71
N ILE A 48 -7.11 -11.18 -18.63
CA ILE A 48 -6.43 -9.89 -18.55
C ILE A 48 -5.22 -10.05 -17.64
N TYR A 49 -4.03 -9.81 -18.19
CA TYR A 49 -2.82 -9.73 -17.38
C TYR A 49 -2.77 -8.37 -16.67
N ILE A 50 -2.56 -8.39 -15.35
CA ILE A 50 -2.39 -7.19 -14.53
C ILE A 50 -0.90 -7.06 -14.20
N PRO A 51 -0.14 -6.19 -14.88
CA PRO A 51 1.28 -6.02 -14.63
C PRO A 51 1.53 -5.24 -13.33
N LEU A 52 2.79 -5.20 -12.90
CA LEU A 52 3.23 -4.28 -11.85
C LEU A 52 2.99 -2.82 -12.26
N PRO A 53 2.70 -1.93 -11.29
CA PRO A 53 2.43 -0.53 -11.58
C PRO A 53 3.66 0.19 -12.14
N GLY A 54 3.46 0.95 -13.21
CA GLY A 54 4.46 1.89 -13.73
C GLY A 54 4.65 3.09 -12.79
N VAL A 55 5.68 3.91 -13.06
CA VAL A 55 6.09 5.05 -12.21
C VAL A 55 4.92 5.97 -11.84
N GLU A 56 4.10 6.36 -12.82
CA GLU A 56 2.98 7.27 -12.58
C GLU A 56 1.88 6.64 -11.71
N ALA A 57 1.59 5.35 -11.91
CA ALA A 57 0.67 4.61 -11.05
C ALA A 57 1.20 4.49 -9.62
N ARG A 58 2.51 4.23 -9.44
CA ARG A 58 3.15 4.20 -8.11
C ARG A 58 3.08 5.55 -7.41
N ARG A 59 3.31 6.65 -8.14
CA ARG A 59 3.16 8.02 -7.63
C ARG A 59 1.75 8.24 -7.07
N GLN A 60 0.72 7.88 -7.84
CA GLN A 60 -0.67 7.99 -7.40
C GLN A 60 -0.97 7.05 -6.22
N MET A 61 -0.44 5.83 -6.21
CA MET A 61 -0.58 4.91 -5.08
C MET A 61 0.00 5.48 -3.78
N PHE A 62 1.14 6.17 -3.82
CA PHE A 62 1.68 6.87 -2.64
C PHE A 62 0.72 7.96 -2.16
N GLN A 63 0.18 8.79 -3.07
CA GLN A 63 -0.76 9.85 -2.73
C GLN A 63 -2.05 9.28 -2.11
N LEU A 64 -2.61 8.23 -2.72
CA LEU A 64 -3.81 7.55 -2.24
C LEU A 64 -3.62 6.91 -0.86
N ASN A 65 -2.48 6.24 -0.63
CA ASN A 65 -2.21 5.57 0.64
C ASN A 65 -1.90 6.55 1.78
N VAL A 66 -1.34 7.74 1.48
CA VAL A 66 -1.17 8.81 2.49
C VAL A 66 -2.53 9.42 2.86
N GLY A 67 -3.43 9.53 1.89
CA GLY A 67 -4.80 10.00 2.09
C GLY A 67 -4.85 11.45 2.59
N THR A 68 -5.61 11.68 3.65
CA THR A 68 -5.78 12.99 4.28
C THR A 68 -4.82 13.23 5.45
N THR A 69 -3.87 12.33 5.69
CA THR A 69 -2.92 12.48 6.79
C THR A 69 -2.07 13.72 6.55
N PRO A 70 -2.00 14.67 7.49
CA PRO A 70 -1.12 15.82 7.37
C PRO A 70 0.33 15.38 7.17
N CYS A 71 0.90 15.73 6.03
CA CYS A 71 2.29 15.40 5.70
C CYS A 71 2.95 16.59 5.01
N GLN A 72 4.26 16.70 5.19
CA GLN A 72 5.11 17.70 4.53
C GLN A 72 5.74 17.11 3.27
N LEU A 73 4.92 16.47 2.44
CA LEU A 73 5.35 15.95 1.13
C LEU A 73 4.91 16.90 0.01
N THR A 74 5.84 17.18 -0.89
CA THR A 74 5.60 17.93 -2.13
C THR A 74 5.32 16.99 -3.30
N ALA A 75 4.82 17.54 -4.41
CA ALA A 75 4.64 16.76 -5.65
C ALA A 75 5.96 16.13 -6.15
N ALA A 76 7.10 16.80 -5.94
CA ALA A 76 8.41 16.30 -6.30
C ALA A 76 8.81 15.09 -5.42
N ASP A 77 8.43 15.10 -4.14
CA ASP A 77 8.70 13.99 -3.22
C ASP A 77 7.96 12.72 -3.62
N TYR A 78 6.69 12.85 -4.02
CA TYR A 78 5.92 11.70 -4.54
C TYR A 78 6.54 11.11 -5.80
N LYS A 79 7.07 11.97 -6.68
CA LYS A 79 7.78 11.52 -7.88
C LYS A 79 9.05 10.77 -7.51
N LEU A 80 9.85 11.32 -6.58
CA LEU A 80 11.07 10.67 -6.10
C LEU A 80 10.78 9.29 -5.46
N LEU A 81 9.70 9.18 -4.68
CA LEU A 81 9.29 7.90 -4.09
C LEU A 81 8.90 6.89 -5.17
N ALA A 82 8.18 7.30 -6.20
CA ALA A 82 7.80 6.43 -7.32
C ALA A 82 8.99 5.95 -8.16
N ASP A 83 9.99 6.83 -8.36
CA ASP A 83 11.23 6.52 -9.06
C ASP A 83 12.10 5.52 -8.26
N LYS A 84 12.01 5.54 -6.92
CA LYS A 84 12.74 4.62 -6.03
C LYS A 84 12.08 3.27 -5.82
N THR A 85 10.83 3.09 -6.23
CA THR A 85 10.05 1.85 -6.00
C THR A 85 9.84 1.04 -7.27
N ASP A 86 10.84 0.98 -8.14
CA ASP A 86 10.74 0.11 -9.30
C ASP A 86 10.66 -1.37 -8.92
N GLY A 87 9.75 -2.11 -9.56
CA GLY A 87 9.42 -3.49 -9.21
C GLY A 87 8.52 -3.67 -7.98
N TYR A 88 8.07 -2.59 -7.31
CA TYR A 88 7.16 -2.71 -6.17
C TYR A 88 5.73 -2.97 -6.64
N SER A 89 5.05 -3.88 -5.94
CA SER A 89 3.60 -4.06 -6.07
C SER A 89 2.83 -2.97 -5.31
N GLY A 90 1.53 -2.85 -5.58
CA GLY A 90 0.66 -1.96 -4.79
C GLY A 90 0.64 -2.32 -3.29
N SER A 91 0.76 -3.61 -2.97
CA SER A 91 0.88 -4.09 -1.59
C SER A 91 2.18 -3.63 -0.93
N ASP A 92 3.30 -3.70 -1.64
CA ASP A 92 4.59 -3.24 -1.12
C ASP A 92 4.56 -1.74 -0.81
N ILE A 93 3.99 -0.93 -1.72
CA ILE A 93 3.81 0.52 -1.52
C ILE A 93 2.92 0.80 -0.31
N SER A 94 1.81 0.07 -0.15
CA SER A 94 0.93 0.23 1.02
C SER A 94 1.67 -0.06 2.33
N ILE A 95 2.56 -1.07 2.34
CA ILE A 95 3.39 -1.41 3.51
C ILE A 95 4.37 -0.28 3.82
N VAL A 96 5.07 0.26 2.80
CA VAL A 96 5.99 1.40 2.95
C VAL A 96 5.28 2.60 3.57
N VAL A 97 4.11 2.96 3.03
CA VAL A 97 3.36 4.13 3.52
C VAL A 97 2.89 3.89 4.95
N ARG A 98 2.38 2.71 5.27
CA ARG A 98 1.92 2.37 6.62
C ARG A 98 3.04 2.41 7.64
N ASP A 99 4.23 1.92 7.30
CA ASP A 99 5.38 1.98 8.20
C ASP A 99 5.94 3.41 8.33
N ALA A 100 5.87 4.23 7.27
CA ALA A 100 6.19 5.65 7.33
C ALA A 100 5.22 6.41 8.25
N LEU A 101 3.90 6.15 8.14
CA LEU A 101 2.86 6.75 8.99
C LEU A 101 3.05 6.43 10.48
N MET A 102 3.72 5.33 10.81
CA MET A 102 4.06 4.98 12.19
C MET A 102 5.32 5.70 12.71
N GLN A 103 6.11 6.39 11.87
CA GLN A 103 7.33 7.06 12.33
C GLN A 103 7.06 8.21 13.30
N PRO A 104 6.08 9.11 13.09
CA PRO A 104 5.71 10.11 14.11
C PRO A 104 5.36 9.50 15.46
N VAL A 105 4.54 8.45 15.47
CA VAL A 105 4.16 7.72 16.69
C VAL A 105 5.38 7.15 17.40
N ARG A 106 6.30 6.49 16.66
CA ARG A 106 7.55 5.95 17.21
C ARG A 106 8.45 7.05 17.78
N LYS A 107 8.49 8.24 17.16
CA LYS A 107 9.24 9.40 17.66
C LYS A 107 8.65 9.91 18.97
N VAL A 108 7.33 9.98 19.09
CA VAL A 108 6.66 10.39 20.34
C VAL A 108 6.95 9.40 21.45
N ILE A 109 6.74 8.09 21.22
CA ILE A 109 6.92 7.06 22.24
C ILE A 109 8.38 6.98 22.71
N GLY A 110 9.33 7.16 21.79
CA GLY A 110 10.76 7.12 22.09
C GLY A 110 11.37 8.45 22.54
N ALA A 111 10.58 9.53 22.63
CA ALA A 111 11.09 10.84 23.02
C ALA A 111 11.29 10.92 24.54
N THR A 112 12.40 11.53 24.94
CA THR A 112 12.71 11.86 26.34
C THR A 112 12.48 13.33 26.66
N HIS A 113 12.45 14.19 25.64
CA HIS A 113 12.31 15.63 25.78
C HIS A 113 11.22 16.16 24.84
N PHE A 114 10.44 17.10 25.35
CA PHE A 114 9.35 17.76 24.64
C PHE A 114 9.47 19.28 24.78
N LYS A 115 8.96 20.01 23.80
CA LYS A 115 8.86 21.47 23.85
C LYS A 115 7.46 21.95 23.53
N ARG A 116 7.11 23.14 24.01
CA ARG A 116 5.81 23.76 23.71
C ARG A 116 5.85 24.49 22.37
N VAL A 117 4.85 24.24 21.54
CA VAL A 117 4.65 24.90 20.24
C VAL A 117 3.20 25.37 20.12
N ASN A 118 3.00 26.46 19.39
CA ASN A 118 1.67 26.89 18.99
C ASN A 118 1.15 25.93 17.91
N ALA A 119 0.03 25.25 18.16
CA ALA A 119 -0.58 24.39 17.17
C ALA A 119 -1.10 25.23 15.99
N PRO A 120 -0.63 25.02 14.76
CA PRO A 120 -1.04 25.84 13.62
C PRO A 120 -2.44 25.48 13.07
N LEU A 121 -3.06 24.40 13.56
CA LEU A 121 -4.19 23.72 12.92
C LEU A 121 -5.54 23.85 13.66
N THR A 122 -5.60 24.58 14.78
CA THR A 122 -6.85 24.85 15.52
C THR A 122 -7.10 26.34 15.64
N ASP A 123 -8.36 26.78 15.50
CA ASP A 123 -8.82 28.17 15.66
C ASP A 123 -8.49 28.75 17.05
N GLU A 124 -8.17 27.88 18.00
CA GLU A 124 -7.72 28.22 19.34
C GLU A 124 -6.19 28.16 19.39
N MET A 125 -5.55 29.26 19.82
CA MET A 125 -4.12 29.35 20.17
C MET A 125 -3.80 28.47 21.40
N LYS A 126 -3.93 27.15 21.25
CA LYS A 126 -3.62 26.19 22.31
C LYS A 126 -2.15 25.76 22.17
N MET A 127 -1.40 25.95 23.25
CA MET A 127 -0.03 25.46 23.37
C MET A 127 -0.05 23.93 23.46
N LYS A 128 0.71 23.27 22.61
CA LYS A 128 0.85 21.81 22.60
C LYS A 128 2.31 21.39 22.76
N TRP A 129 2.51 20.18 23.26
CA TRP A 129 3.81 19.54 23.39
C TRP A 129 4.16 18.75 22.14
N THR A 130 5.38 18.94 21.64
CA THR A 130 5.91 18.14 20.55
C THR A 130 7.30 17.60 20.90
N PRO A 131 7.66 16.37 20.48
CA PRO A 131 9.00 15.81 20.69
C PRO A 131 10.11 16.73 20.18
N CYS A 132 11.19 16.88 20.96
CA CYS A 132 12.36 17.66 20.59
C CYS A 132 13.67 16.96 20.97
N SER A 133 14.80 17.49 20.49
CA SER A 133 16.12 16.98 20.87
C SER A 133 16.51 17.47 22.27
N PRO A 134 17.25 16.70 23.07
CA PRO A 134 17.69 17.12 24.40
C PRO A 134 18.53 18.40 24.44
N GLY A 135 19.17 18.77 23.32
CA GLY A 135 19.95 20.01 23.20
C GLY A 135 19.15 21.24 22.76
N ASP A 136 17.83 21.13 22.60
CA ASP A 136 16.97 22.27 22.26
C ASP A 136 16.86 23.19 23.51
N PRO A 137 17.07 24.51 23.40
CA PRO A 137 17.00 25.42 24.56
C PRO A 137 15.67 25.39 25.32
N GLU A 138 14.58 25.03 24.63
CA GLU A 138 13.23 24.93 25.20
C GLU A 138 12.85 23.48 25.55
N ALA A 139 13.82 22.55 25.54
CA ALA A 139 13.59 21.15 25.87
C ALA A 139 13.23 20.96 27.34
N VAL A 140 12.13 20.26 27.60
CA VAL A 140 11.71 19.81 28.92
C VAL A 140 11.74 18.28 28.93
N GLU A 141 12.45 17.70 29.89
CA GLU A 141 12.45 16.25 30.10
C GLU A 141 11.05 15.80 30.56
N LYS A 142 10.41 14.97 29.74
CA LYS A 142 9.03 14.51 29.96
C LYS A 142 8.79 13.26 29.14
N SER A 143 7.95 12.34 29.64
CA SER A 143 7.53 11.17 28.88
C SER A 143 6.22 11.44 28.14
N TRP A 144 5.99 10.74 27.02
CA TRP A 144 4.72 10.79 26.29
C TRP A 144 3.52 10.42 27.18
N SER A 145 3.71 9.55 28.18
CA SER A 145 2.66 9.11 29.10
C SER A 145 2.22 10.21 30.08
N ASP A 146 3.01 11.28 30.23
CA ASP A 146 2.69 12.41 31.10
C ASP A 146 2.01 13.55 30.34
N ILE A 147 1.71 13.37 29.05
CA ILE A 147 1.10 14.35 28.15
C ILE A 147 -0.30 13.85 27.78
N GLU A 148 -1.31 14.69 28.04
CA GLU A 148 -2.68 14.38 27.65
C GLU A 148 -2.85 14.43 26.12
N SER A 149 -3.78 13.63 25.60
CA SER A 149 -3.98 13.46 24.15
C SER A 149 -4.28 14.79 23.42
N ASP A 150 -4.99 15.70 24.08
CA ASP A 150 -5.37 17.02 23.55
C ASP A 150 -4.26 18.08 23.66
N GLU A 151 -3.20 17.78 24.41
CA GLU A 151 -2.00 18.62 24.55
C GLU A 151 -0.84 18.12 23.68
N LEU A 152 -0.95 16.95 23.05
CA LEU A 152 0.09 16.40 22.20
C LEU A 152 -0.05 16.90 20.75
N GLU A 153 1.06 17.39 20.19
CA GLU A 153 1.22 17.64 18.77
C GLU A 153 2.23 16.64 18.20
N GLU A 154 1.74 15.72 17.38
CA GLU A 154 2.56 14.72 16.71
C GLU A 154 3.51 15.36 15.69
N PRO A 155 4.77 14.89 15.58
CA PRO A 155 5.69 15.41 14.58
C PRO A 155 5.12 15.23 13.17
N PRO A 156 5.29 16.22 12.26
CA PRO A 156 4.79 16.09 10.91
C PRO A 156 5.50 14.93 10.18
N LEU A 157 4.75 14.22 9.35
CA LEU A 157 5.28 13.17 8.48
C LEU A 157 6.12 13.80 7.36
N LYS A 158 7.39 13.38 7.22
CA LYS A 158 8.35 13.95 6.26
C LYS A 158 8.85 12.90 5.26
N LEU A 159 9.42 13.34 4.13
CA LEU A 159 10.04 12.44 3.14
C LEU A 159 11.02 11.43 3.76
N ASN A 160 11.85 11.86 4.73
CA ASN A 160 12.82 10.99 5.37
C ASN A 160 12.19 9.77 6.08
N ASP A 161 10.95 9.89 6.55
CA ASP A 161 10.22 8.78 7.17
C ASP A 161 9.89 7.69 6.14
N PHE A 162 9.54 8.09 4.91
CA PHE A 162 9.33 7.18 3.78
C PHE A 162 10.64 6.58 3.28
N LEU A 163 11.71 7.38 3.16
CA LEU A 163 13.03 6.87 2.73
C LEU A 163 13.58 5.83 3.71
N LYS A 164 13.36 6.04 5.02
CA LYS A 164 13.69 5.05 6.04
C LYS A 164 12.89 3.76 5.87
N SER A 165 11.59 3.88 5.59
CA SER A 165 10.75 2.71 5.33
C SER A 165 11.15 1.95 4.06
N LEU A 166 11.52 2.66 2.99
CA LEU A 166 12.04 2.06 1.76
C LEU A 166 13.34 1.27 1.96
N SER A 167 14.14 1.63 2.97
CA SER A 167 15.37 0.87 3.27
C SER A 167 15.11 -0.51 3.89
N THR A 168 13.92 -0.71 4.48
CA THR A 168 13.56 -1.96 5.17
C THR A 168 12.60 -2.83 4.34
N VAL A 169 11.67 -2.21 3.61
CA VAL A 169 10.69 -2.92 2.78
C VAL A 169 11.27 -3.21 1.40
N ARG A 170 11.44 -4.49 1.08
CA ARG A 170 11.90 -4.96 -0.25
C ARG A 170 10.72 -5.34 -1.15
N PRO A 171 10.86 -5.25 -2.49
CA PRO A 171 9.82 -5.69 -3.41
C PRO A 171 9.56 -7.19 -3.25
N THR A 172 8.28 -7.58 -3.24
CA THR A 172 7.89 -8.98 -3.04
C THR A 172 7.85 -9.78 -4.33
N VAL A 173 7.67 -9.13 -5.48
CA VAL A 173 7.61 -9.78 -6.80
C VAL A 173 9.01 -9.84 -7.40
N THR A 174 9.44 -11.05 -7.78
CA THR A 174 10.76 -11.26 -8.37
C THR A 174 10.73 -11.15 -9.90
N GLN A 175 11.90 -10.95 -10.51
CA GLN A 175 12.00 -10.92 -11.98
C GLN A 175 11.62 -12.26 -12.62
N ASP A 176 11.85 -13.38 -11.92
CA ASP A 176 11.46 -14.71 -12.38
C ASP A 176 9.94 -14.88 -12.40
N ASP A 177 9.24 -14.31 -11.41
CA ASP A 177 7.77 -14.29 -11.40
C ASP A 177 7.22 -13.52 -12.60
N ILE A 178 7.77 -12.33 -12.86
CA ILE A 178 7.37 -11.49 -14.00
C ILE A 178 7.58 -12.24 -15.32
N ARG A 179 8.77 -12.81 -15.53
CA ARG A 179 9.09 -13.57 -16.75
C ARG A 179 8.10 -14.72 -16.96
N LYS A 180 7.78 -15.45 -15.89
CA LYS A 180 6.85 -16.57 -15.95
C LYS A 180 5.43 -16.14 -16.31
N HIS A 181 4.99 -14.98 -15.79
CA HIS A 181 3.72 -14.37 -16.17
C HIS A 181 3.70 -13.90 -17.63
N ASP A 182 4.78 -13.28 -18.11
CA ASP A 182 4.91 -12.85 -19.50
C ASP A 182 4.88 -14.04 -20.48
N GLU A 183 5.60 -15.11 -20.17
CA GLU A 183 5.59 -16.36 -20.95
C GLU A 183 4.18 -16.95 -21.00
N TRP A 184 3.53 -17.09 -19.85
CA TRP A 184 2.16 -17.61 -19.80
C TRP A 184 1.17 -16.73 -20.59
N THR A 185 1.35 -15.41 -20.53
CA THR A 185 0.48 -14.45 -21.22
C THR A 185 0.68 -14.52 -22.74
N LYS A 186 1.91 -14.73 -23.23
CA LYS A 186 2.17 -14.95 -24.66
C LYS A 186 1.57 -16.26 -25.18
N GLU A 187 1.58 -17.32 -24.37
CA GLU A 187 1.05 -18.63 -24.75
C GLU A 187 -0.48 -18.73 -24.65
N SER A 188 -1.08 -18.05 -23.66
CA SER A 188 -2.48 -18.24 -23.26
C SER A 188 -3.35 -16.98 -23.36
N GLY A 189 -2.78 -15.80 -23.59
CA GLY A 189 -3.51 -14.55 -23.65
C GLY A 189 -4.12 -14.27 -25.02
N GLU A 190 -5.32 -13.70 -25.04
CA GLU A 190 -5.72 -12.83 -26.15
C GLU A 190 -5.05 -11.47 -25.88
N SER A 191 -4.37 -10.90 -26.87
CA SER A 191 -3.88 -9.52 -26.78
C SER A 191 -5.08 -8.60 -26.56
N ALA A 192 -5.00 -7.74 -25.55
CA ALA A 192 -5.96 -6.65 -25.36
C ALA A 192 -5.87 -5.67 -26.54
#